data_AF-A0AAJ2LRY9-F1
#
_entry.id   AF-A0AAJ2LRY9-F1
#
_cell.length_a   1.000
_cell.length_b   1.000
_cell.length_c   1.000
_cell.angle_alpha   90.00
_cell.angle_beta   90.00
_cell.angle_gamma   90.00
#
_symmetry.space_group_name_H-M   'P 1'
#
loop_
_entity.id
_entity.type
_entity.pdbx_description
1 polymer ?
#
loop_
_entity_poly.entity_id
_entity_poly.type
_entity_poly.pdbx_seq_one_letter_code
_entity_poly.pdbx_strand_id
1 'polypeptide(L)'
;AFADEKVVTDEGVATFSFFKPASVRAEVGTTGYGGAISYNVNPYVGVTLGYNGGDISWSDDVKVNGSEYDIDMDNNTAYLNAEIRPWANWFYMAAGTAYLDNKYDLDRRVEASRNFSVNNTDFQSGVNGTVINGKLKYKNNIAPY
;
A
#
# COMPACT_ATOMS: atom_id res chain seq x y z
N ALA A 1 14.97 31.67 -11.23
CA ALA A 1 15.75 31.27 -10.03
C ALA A 1 14.77 31.27 -8.86
N PHE A 2 14.45 30.11 -8.30
CA PHE A 2 13.59 30.00 -7.12
C PHE A 2 14.51 29.98 -5.90
N ALA A 3 14.40 30.99 -5.04
CA ALA A 3 15.25 31.19 -3.88
C ALA A 3 14.72 30.37 -2.68
N ASP A 4 15.64 29.93 -1.80
CA ASP A 4 15.31 29.35 -0.49
C ASP A 4 14.28 30.23 0.23
N GLU A 5 13.13 29.66 0.57
CA GLU A 5 12.09 30.36 1.30
C GLU A 5 12.32 30.19 2.80
N LYS A 6 12.71 31.28 3.46
CA LYS A 6 12.79 31.34 4.92
C LYS A 6 11.41 31.72 5.46
N VAL A 7 10.73 30.76 6.07
CA VAL A 7 9.49 31.02 6.79
C VAL A 7 9.85 31.27 8.25
N VAL A 8 9.66 32.50 8.71
CA VAL A 8 9.82 32.87 10.12
C VAL A 8 8.49 32.61 10.82
N THR A 9 8.48 31.68 11.76
CA THR A 9 7.35 31.42 12.65
C THR A 9 7.66 31.95 14.05
N ASP A 10 6.64 32.19 14.87
CA ASP A 10 6.80 32.72 16.24
C ASP A 10 7.65 31.81 17.16
N GLU A 11 7.91 30.55 16.74
CA GLU A 11 8.71 29.55 17.45
C GLU A 11 10.12 29.33 16.86
N GLY A 12 10.50 30.05 15.80
CA GLY A 12 11.83 29.97 15.19
C GLY A 12 11.86 30.03 13.66
N VAL A 13 13.07 30.08 13.10
CA VAL A 13 13.31 30.14 11.65
C VAL A 13 13.30 28.73 11.06
N ALA A 14 12.22 28.37 10.36
CA ALA A 14 12.20 27.18 9.52
C ALA A 14 12.80 27.55 8.15
N THR A 15 14.00 27.04 7.87
CA THR A 15 14.60 27.17 6.53
C THR A 15 14.19 25.94 5.71
N PHE A 16 13.28 26.14 4.76
CA PHE A 16 12.97 25.14 3.75
C PHE A 16 13.92 25.36 2.58
N SER A 17 14.86 24.43 2.39
CA SER A 17 15.70 24.42 1.20
C SER A 17 15.30 23.24 0.33
N PHE A 18 14.74 23.52 -0.85
CA PHE A 18 14.50 22.51 -1.88
C PHE A 18 15.81 21.85 -2.36
N PHE A 19 16.97 22.36 -1.96
CA PHE A 19 18.29 21.86 -2.32
C PHE A 19 18.88 20.83 -1.34
N LYS A 20 18.23 20.54 -0.19
CA LYS A 20 18.57 19.32 0.56
C LYS A 20 18.12 18.11 -0.26
N PRO A 21 18.90 17.00 -0.34
CA PRO A 21 18.62 15.95 -1.31
C PRO A 21 17.25 15.33 -1.04
N ALA A 22 16.28 15.69 -1.87
CA ALA A 22 15.04 14.96 -1.99
C ALA A 22 15.37 13.63 -2.69
N SER A 23 14.93 12.52 -2.10
CA SER A 23 15.11 11.19 -2.70
C SER A 23 13.83 10.79 -3.42
N VAL A 24 13.98 10.17 -4.58
CA VAL A 24 12.89 9.50 -5.28
C VAL A 24 13.03 8.00 -5.10
N ARG A 25 11.92 7.29 -4.89
CA ARG A 25 11.89 5.82 -4.88
C ARG A 25 10.78 5.31 -5.79
N ALA A 26 11.06 4.21 -6.47
CA ALA A 26 10.04 3.39 -7.10
C ALA A 26 9.67 2.26 -6.13
N GLU A 27 8.40 1.90 -6.07
CA GLU A 27 7.89 0.91 -5.13
C GLU A 27 6.81 0.04 -5.78
N VAL A 28 6.74 -1.21 -5.32
CA VAL A 28 5.74 -2.20 -5.72
C VAL A 28 5.33 -2.99 -4.48
N GLY A 29 4.05 -3.24 -4.35
CA GLY A 29 3.48 -3.94 -3.20
C GLY A 29 2.02 -4.31 -3.41
N THR A 30 1.33 -4.60 -2.32
CA THR A 30 -0.08 -5.06 -2.32
C THR A 30 -1.09 -3.94 -2.63
N THR A 31 -0.64 -2.69 -2.68
CA THR A 31 -1.43 -1.52 -3.09
C THR A 31 -1.08 -1.06 -4.50
N GLY A 32 -0.41 -1.93 -5.28
CA GLY A 32 0.00 -1.65 -6.64
C GLY A 32 1.46 -1.24 -6.76
N TYR A 33 1.77 -0.51 -7.83
CA TYR A 33 3.10 0.05 -8.08
C TYR A 33 3.05 1.57 -8.14
N GLY A 34 4.19 2.20 -7.96
CA GLY A 34 4.34 3.64 -8.13
C GLY A 34 5.64 4.15 -7.56
N GLY A 35 5.55 5.26 -6.83
CA GLY A 35 6.75 5.88 -6.30
C GLY A 35 6.46 7.00 -5.32
N ALA A 36 7.53 7.47 -4.70
CA ALA A 36 7.47 8.51 -3.69
C ALA A 36 8.64 9.47 -3.79
N ILE A 37 8.39 10.68 -3.30
CA ILE A 37 9.39 11.72 -3.10
C ILE A 37 9.50 11.91 -1.59
N SER A 38 10.73 11.81 -1.07
CA SER A 38 11.01 12.02 0.35
C SER A 38 11.96 13.20 0.54
N TYR A 39 11.71 13.98 1.57
CA TYR A 39 12.55 15.09 2.01
C TYR A 39 12.95 14.89 3.47
N ASN A 40 14.25 14.89 3.76
CA ASN A 40 14.74 14.76 5.13
C ASN A 40 14.91 16.15 5.77
N VAL A 41 14.13 16.41 6.81
CA VAL A 41 14.23 17.64 7.61
C VAL A 41 15.54 17.62 8.40
N ASN A 42 15.84 16.46 9.01
CA ASN A 42 17.07 16.15 9.75
C ASN A 42 17.35 14.61 9.68
N PRO A 43 18.47 14.09 10.24
CA PRO A 43 18.79 12.65 10.18
C PRO A 43 17.75 11.71 10.82
N TYR A 44 16.88 12.23 11.69
CA TYR A 44 15.87 11.48 12.44
C TYR A 44 14.47 11.61 11.85
N VAL A 45 14.18 12.64 11.04
CA VAL A 45 12.84 12.94 10.56
C VAL A 45 12.86 13.31 9.08
N GLY A 46 12.08 12.57 8.29
CA GLY A 46 11.75 12.87 6.91
C GLY A 46 10.25 12.98 6.67
N VAL A 47 9.87 13.54 5.54
CA VAL A 47 8.49 13.60 5.04
C VAL A 47 8.47 13.00 3.64
N THR A 48 7.50 12.14 3.38
CA THR A 48 7.38 11.38 2.14
C THR A 48 5.98 11.50 1.57
N LEU A 49 5.89 11.95 0.32
CA LEU A 49 4.67 11.97 -0.47
C LEU A 49 4.79 10.92 -1.56
N GLY A 50 3.84 9.99 -1.63
CA GLY A 50 3.86 8.91 -2.60
C GLY A 50 2.51 8.57 -3.19
N TYR A 51 2.56 7.78 -4.26
CA TYR A 51 1.42 7.27 -4.97
C TYR A 51 1.64 5.80 -5.32
N ASN A 52 0.65 4.97 -5.02
CA ASN A 52 0.56 3.58 -5.46
C ASN A 52 -0.75 3.36 -6.17
N GLY A 53 -0.68 2.77 -7.35
CA GLY A 53 -1.88 2.38 -8.06
C GLY A 53 -1.59 1.37 -9.14
N GLY A 54 -2.54 1.30 -10.07
CA GLY A 54 -2.48 0.38 -11.20
C GLY A 54 -3.51 -0.72 -11.08
N ASP A 55 -3.75 -1.33 -12.23
CA ASP A 55 -4.56 -2.52 -12.40
C ASP A 55 -3.61 -3.72 -12.45
N ILE A 56 -3.71 -4.62 -11.48
CA ILE A 56 -2.89 -5.83 -11.41
C ILE A 56 -3.79 -7.04 -11.23
N SER A 57 -3.73 -7.94 -12.21
CA SER A 57 -4.33 -9.26 -12.12
C SER A 57 -3.25 -10.29 -11.78
N TRP A 58 -3.42 -10.97 -10.66
CA TRP A 58 -2.62 -12.11 -10.23
C TRP A 58 -3.46 -13.36 -10.39
N SER A 59 -3.22 -14.10 -11.46
CA SER A 59 -3.77 -15.44 -11.66
C SER A 59 -2.62 -16.44 -11.60
N ASP A 60 -2.81 -17.50 -10.81
CA ASP A 60 -1.83 -18.58 -10.71
C ASP A 60 -2.53 -19.94 -10.87
N ASP A 61 -1.93 -20.80 -11.68
CA ASP A 61 -2.38 -22.17 -11.90
C ASP A 61 -1.88 -23.11 -10.78
N VAL A 62 -1.05 -22.60 -9.85
CA VAL A 62 -0.57 -23.37 -8.69
C VAL A 62 -1.71 -23.65 -7.72
N LYS A 63 -1.96 -24.94 -7.51
CA LYS A 63 -3.01 -25.44 -6.62
C LYS A 63 -2.51 -25.55 -5.19
N VAL A 64 -3.15 -24.82 -4.28
CA VAL A 64 -2.94 -24.98 -2.83
C VAL A 64 -4.09 -25.77 -2.26
N ASN A 65 -3.84 -27.02 -1.88
CA ASN A 65 -4.86 -27.96 -1.38
C ASN A 65 -6.06 -28.17 -2.32
N GLY A 66 -5.82 -28.11 -3.64
CA GLY A 66 -6.89 -28.22 -4.65
C GLY A 66 -7.74 -26.95 -4.75
N SER A 67 -7.23 -25.81 -4.30
CA SER A 67 -7.79 -24.49 -4.58
C SER A 67 -6.83 -23.67 -5.45
N GLU A 68 -7.36 -23.06 -6.50
CA GLU A 68 -6.71 -22.00 -7.27
C GLU A 68 -7.24 -20.64 -6.81
N TYR A 69 -6.43 -19.60 -6.95
CA TYR A 69 -6.75 -18.25 -6.50
C TYR A 69 -6.38 -17.24 -7.58
N ASP A 70 -7.36 -16.43 -7.97
CA ASP A 70 -7.16 -15.26 -8.81
C ASP A 70 -7.49 -14.01 -8.01
N ILE A 71 -6.65 -12.98 -8.14
CA ILE A 71 -6.83 -11.69 -7.48
C ILE A 71 -6.69 -10.57 -8.51
N ASP A 72 -7.75 -9.82 -8.72
CA ASP A 72 -7.73 -8.59 -9.49
C ASP A 72 -7.71 -7.39 -8.54
N MET A 73 -6.75 -6.48 -8.74
CA MET A 73 -6.53 -5.31 -7.91
C MET A 73 -6.62 -4.05 -8.77
N ASP A 74 -7.52 -3.12 -8.42
CA ASP A 74 -7.59 -1.77 -8.99
C ASP A 74 -7.27 -0.77 -7.88
N ASN A 75 -6.03 -0.29 -7.87
CA ASN A 75 -5.50 0.55 -6.80
C ASN A 75 -5.34 2.01 -7.20
N ASN A 76 -5.73 2.90 -6.29
CA ASN A 76 -5.48 4.33 -6.36
C ASN A 76 -5.29 4.87 -4.94
N THR A 77 -4.04 4.92 -4.51
CA THR A 77 -3.62 5.33 -3.18
C THR A 77 -2.61 6.45 -3.28
N ALA A 78 -2.86 7.56 -2.60
CA ALA A 78 -1.90 8.64 -2.43
C ALA A 78 -1.65 8.83 -0.94
N TYR A 79 -0.40 8.92 -0.51
CA TYR A 79 -0.06 8.97 0.91
C TYR A 79 0.96 10.06 1.23
N LEU A 80 0.84 10.61 2.44
CA LEU A 80 1.77 11.58 3.01
C LEU A 80 2.16 11.11 4.42
N ASN A 81 3.43 10.77 4.59
CA ASN A 81 3.96 10.18 5.81
C ASN A 81 5.13 10.98 6.37
N ALA A 82 5.22 11.05 7.70
CA ALA A 82 6.45 11.38 8.40
C ALA A 82 7.24 10.08 8.65
N GLU A 83 8.50 10.05 8.26
CA GLU A 83 9.43 8.95 8.49
C GLU A 83 10.35 9.30 9.68
N ILE A 84 10.19 8.60 10.80
CA ILE A 84 10.96 8.78 12.04
C ILE A 84 12.03 7.68 12.12
N ARG A 85 13.31 8.06 12.17
CA ARG A 85 14.48 7.17 12.29
C ARG A 85 15.08 7.31 13.69
N PRO A 86 14.70 6.49 14.69
CA PRO A 86 15.15 6.67 16.08
C PRO A 86 16.68 6.67 16.24
N TRP A 87 17.38 5.94 15.37
CA TRP A 87 18.84 5.80 15.39
C TRP A 87 19.54 6.42 14.17
N ALA A 88 18.86 7.31 13.44
CA ALA A 88 19.39 7.96 12.24
C ALA A 88 20.00 6.98 11.21
N ASN A 89 19.44 5.78 11.12
CA ASN A 89 19.90 4.71 10.24
C ASN A 89 18.79 4.31 9.25
N TRP A 90 18.95 3.17 8.59
CA TRP A 90 17.99 2.67 7.59
C TRP A 90 16.63 2.28 8.19
N PHE A 91 16.57 1.99 9.50
CA PHE A 91 15.32 1.67 10.17
C PHE A 91 14.53 2.94 10.46
N TYR A 92 13.27 2.95 10.04
CA TYR A 92 12.34 4.05 10.29
C TYR A 92 10.93 3.53 10.58
N MET A 93 10.17 4.37 11.27
CA MET A 93 8.73 4.24 11.45
C MET A 93 8.06 5.29 10.56
N ALA A 94 7.02 4.91 9.83
CA ALA A 94 6.21 5.85 9.07
C ALA A 94 4.88 6.07 9.80
N ALA A 95 4.45 7.33 9.90
CA ALA A 95 3.14 7.70 10.40
C ALA A 95 2.57 8.83 9.56
N GLY A 96 1.30 8.75 9.18
CA GLY A 96 0.73 9.73 8.26
C GLY A 96 -0.71 9.49 7.89
N THR A 97 -1.05 9.90 6.68
CA THR A 97 -2.39 9.74 6.13
C THR A 97 -2.34 9.36 4.67
N ALA A 98 -3.38 8.66 4.22
CA ALA A 98 -3.53 8.27 2.83
C ALA A 98 -4.96 8.52 2.32
N TYR A 99 -5.05 8.99 1.09
CA TYR A 99 -6.24 8.81 0.26
C TYR A 99 -6.24 7.38 -0.25
N LEU A 100 -7.37 6.68 -0.11
CA LEU A 100 -7.56 5.29 -0.54
C LEU A 100 -8.77 5.21 -1.47
N ASP A 101 -8.59 4.65 -2.66
CA ASP A 101 -9.66 4.11 -3.51
C ASP A 101 -9.14 2.81 -4.13
N ASN A 102 -9.26 1.72 -3.36
CA ASN A 102 -8.75 0.40 -3.73
C ASN A 102 -9.90 -0.59 -3.86
N LYS A 103 -9.89 -1.36 -4.94
CA LYS A 103 -10.82 -2.47 -5.17
C LYS A 103 -10.04 -3.76 -5.33
N TYR A 104 -10.57 -4.83 -4.74
CA TYR A 104 -10.01 -6.17 -4.82
C TYR A 104 -11.14 -7.14 -5.15
N ASP A 105 -11.00 -7.87 -6.24
CA ASP A 105 -11.84 -9.00 -6.58
C ASP A 105 -11.00 -10.27 -6.39
N LEU A 106 -11.44 -11.14 -5.49
CA LEU A 106 -10.78 -12.42 -5.17
C LEU A 106 -11.68 -13.56 -5.60
N ASP A 107 -11.16 -14.42 -6.47
CA ASP A 107 -11.83 -15.63 -6.91
C ASP A 107 -11.05 -16.84 -6.42
N ARG A 108 -11.68 -17.64 -5.56
CA ARG A 108 -11.16 -18.94 -5.13
C ARG A 108 -11.93 -20.04 -5.85
N ARG A 109 -11.23 -20.85 -6.64
CA ARG A 109 -11.80 -22.04 -7.29
C ARG A 109 -11.34 -23.29 -6.56
N VAL A 110 -12.26 -23.99 -5.90
CA VAL A 110 -12.02 -25.26 -5.22
C VAL A 110 -12.38 -26.40 -6.16
N GLU A 111 -11.43 -27.31 -6.41
CA GLU A 111 -11.66 -28.51 -7.22
C GLU A 111 -12.73 -29.42 -6.61
N ALA A 112 -13.31 -30.30 -7.42
CA ALA A 112 -14.35 -31.23 -7.00
C ALA A 112 -13.94 -32.13 -5.82
N SER A 113 -14.90 -32.41 -4.94
CA SER A 113 -14.75 -33.30 -3.77
C SER A 113 -13.62 -32.94 -2.79
N ARG A 114 -13.12 -31.70 -2.81
CA ARG A 114 -12.11 -31.20 -1.86
C ARG A 114 -12.75 -30.57 -0.64
N ASN A 115 -12.08 -30.69 0.49
CA ASN A 115 -12.46 -30.00 1.72
C ASN A 115 -11.90 -28.58 1.72
N PHE A 116 -12.68 -27.63 2.22
CA PHE A 116 -12.27 -26.25 2.44
C PHE A 116 -12.96 -25.68 3.67
N SER A 117 -12.39 -24.64 4.27
CA SER A 117 -12.98 -23.99 5.44
C SER A 117 -13.28 -22.53 5.14
N VAL A 118 -14.42 -22.04 5.62
CA VAL A 118 -14.82 -20.63 5.58
C VAL A 118 -15.42 -20.30 6.94
N ASN A 119 -14.98 -19.21 7.58
CA ASN A 119 -15.50 -18.77 8.87
C ASN A 119 -15.49 -19.89 9.93
N ASN A 120 -14.35 -20.59 10.06
CA ASN A 120 -14.15 -21.71 10.99
C ASN A 120 -15.14 -22.88 10.80
N THR A 121 -15.82 -22.95 9.66
CA THR A 121 -16.76 -24.03 9.32
C THR A 121 -16.21 -24.78 8.11
N ASP A 122 -16.18 -26.10 8.23
CA ASP A 122 -15.67 -26.96 7.16
C ASP A 122 -16.77 -27.36 6.18
N PHE A 123 -16.40 -27.34 4.91
CA PHE A 123 -17.25 -27.67 3.77
C PHE A 123 -16.52 -28.65 2.85
N GLN A 124 -17.29 -29.37 2.06
CA GLN A 124 -16.78 -30.14 0.94
C GLN A 124 -17.38 -29.58 -0.35
N SER A 125 -16.53 -29.33 -1.34
CA SER A 125 -16.96 -28.86 -2.65
C SER A 125 -17.79 -29.92 -3.37
N GLY A 126 -18.76 -29.49 -4.18
CA GLY A 126 -19.58 -30.40 -4.98
C GLY A 126 -18.81 -31.15 -6.08
N VAL A 127 -19.50 -32.03 -6.80
CA VAL A 127 -18.93 -32.86 -7.90
C VAL A 127 -18.35 -32.04 -9.07
N ASN A 128 -18.77 -30.79 -9.21
CA ASN A 128 -18.29 -29.86 -10.24
C ASN A 128 -17.30 -28.81 -9.66
N GLY A 129 -16.84 -29.00 -8.42
CA GLY A 129 -16.07 -27.98 -7.69
C GLY A 129 -16.96 -26.92 -7.05
N THR A 130 -16.33 -25.85 -6.56
CA THR A 130 -17.00 -24.70 -5.92
C THR A 130 -16.20 -23.44 -6.18
N VAL A 131 -16.88 -22.36 -6.56
CA VAL A 131 -16.25 -21.04 -6.75
C VAL A 131 -16.75 -20.11 -5.65
N ILE A 132 -15.82 -19.38 -5.03
CA ILE A 132 -16.10 -18.40 -3.99
C ILE A 132 -15.54 -17.06 -4.48
N ASN A 133 -16.42 -16.09 -4.71
CA ASN A 133 -16.07 -14.75 -5.15
C ASN A 133 -16.16 -13.77 -3.98
N GLY A 134 -15.13 -12.97 -3.77
CA GLY A 134 -15.08 -11.92 -2.75
C GLY A 134 -14.75 -10.57 -3.37
N LYS A 135 -15.64 -9.59 -3.20
CA LYS A 135 -15.41 -8.22 -3.68
C LYS A 135 -15.19 -7.28 -2.51
N LEU A 136 -14.02 -6.66 -2.43
CA LEU A 136 -13.66 -5.71 -1.38
C LEU A 136 -13.41 -4.33 -1.98
N LYS A 137 -13.96 -3.30 -1.32
CA LYS A 137 -13.75 -1.91 -1.70
C LYS A 137 -13.37 -1.08 -0.49
N TYR A 138 -12.17 -0.53 -0.53
CA TYR A 138 -11.65 0.38 0.49
C TYR A 138 -11.58 1.78 -0.08
N LYS A 139 -12.54 2.62 0.32
CA LYS A 139 -12.57 4.02 -0.08
C LYS A 139 -12.56 4.92 1.14
N ASN A 140 -11.54 5.74 1.26
CA ASN A 140 -11.43 6.75 2.30
C ASN A 140 -10.68 7.97 1.77
N ASN A 141 -11.24 9.16 1.97
CA ASN A 141 -10.59 10.40 1.56
C ASN A 141 -9.35 10.71 2.42
N ILE A 142 -9.37 10.31 3.70
CA ILE A 142 -8.26 10.45 4.63
C ILE A 142 -8.26 9.28 5.63
N ALA A 143 -7.38 8.32 5.40
CA ALA A 143 -7.13 7.20 6.30
C ALA A 143 -5.82 7.42 7.06
N PRO A 144 -5.78 7.26 8.39
CA PRO A 144 -4.53 7.24 9.13
C PRO A 144 -3.67 6.04 8.70
N TYR A 145 -2.35 6.24 8.68
CA TYR A 145 -1.34 5.23 8.37
C TYR A 145 -0.27 5.20 9.46
#